data_AF-A0A9D7HP76-F1
#
_entry.id   AF-A0A9D7HP76-F1
#
_cell.length_a   1.000
_cell.length_b   1.000
_cell.length_c   1.000
_cell.angle_alpha   90.00
_cell.angle_beta   90.00
_cell.angle_gamma   90.00
#
_symmetry.space_group_name_H-M   'P 1'
#
loop_
_entity.id
_entity.type
_entity.pdbx_description
1 polymer ?
#
loop_
_entity_poly.entity_id
_entity_poly.type
_entity_poly.pdbx_seq_one_letter_code
_entity_poly.pdbx_strand_id
1 'polypeptide(L)'
;MQRVSVFCTTPFNTAQRILRYALFAGSLSLHVGVKAQYWNQRANLPDTTYAPYGFSVGDRVFMGSGVRSLAPFAENTGFNEYLPVSDSWVPRSPCPGPARHGVGGFSLKRQGLWVCGWSGSPSDRAERCMGV
;
A
#
# COMPACT_ATOMS: atom_id res chain seq x y z
N MET A 1 -70.12 -11.98 68.90
CA MET A 1 -68.65 -11.82 68.77
C MET A 1 -68.26 -12.36 67.40
N GLN A 2 -67.91 -11.49 66.45
CA GLN A 2 -67.55 -11.91 65.08
C GLN A 2 -66.16 -11.37 64.76
N ARG A 3 -65.19 -12.28 64.61
CA ARG A 3 -63.77 -11.98 64.34
C ARG A 3 -63.56 -11.91 62.83
N VAL A 4 -62.96 -10.82 62.38
CA VAL A 4 -62.42 -10.66 61.02
C VAL A 4 -60.89 -10.75 61.13
N SER A 5 -60.27 -11.60 60.30
CA SER A 5 -58.84 -11.86 60.30
C SER A 5 -58.24 -11.56 58.92
N VAL A 6 -57.12 -10.84 58.90
CA VAL A 6 -56.33 -10.43 57.73
C VAL A 6 -55.16 -11.39 57.51
N PHE A 7 -54.81 -11.74 56.26
CA PHE A 7 -53.55 -12.40 55.86
C PHE A 7 -53.15 -11.89 54.45
N CYS A 8 -52.13 -11.03 54.31
CA CYS A 8 -50.68 -11.26 54.11
C CYS A 8 -50.27 -11.65 52.67
N THR A 9 -49.59 -10.73 51.96
CA THR A 9 -49.03 -10.88 50.60
C THR A 9 -47.69 -11.63 50.62
N THR A 10 -47.50 -12.60 49.73
CA THR A 10 -46.26 -13.39 49.59
C THR A 10 -45.17 -12.71 48.72
N PRO A 11 -43.89 -13.12 48.84
CA PRO A 11 -42.74 -12.34 48.39
C PRO A 11 -42.27 -12.65 46.95
N PHE A 12 -41.44 -11.73 46.46
CA PHE A 12 -40.84 -11.58 45.13
C PHE A 12 -39.84 -12.71 44.75
N ASN A 13 -40.02 -13.41 43.62
CA ASN A 13 -39.05 -14.40 43.10
C ASN A 13 -38.18 -13.83 41.96
N THR A 14 -37.00 -13.33 42.35
CA THR A 14 -35.63 -13.42 41.80
C THR A 14 -35.31 -13.75 40.32
N ALA A 15 -36.16 -14.44 39.55
CA ALA A 15 -35.82 -14.93 38.21
C ALA A 15 -35.73 -13.83 37.13
N GLN A 16 -36.42 -12.71 37.32
CA GLN A 16 -36.47 -11.62 36.33
C GLN A 16 -35.39 -10.54 36.51
N ARG A 17 -34.56 -10.61 37.56
CA ARG A 17 -33.45 -9.65 37.80
C ARG A 17 -32.12 -10.10 37.19
N ILE A 18 -31.93 -11.40 36.94
CA ILE A 18 -30.69 -11.95 36.37
C ILE A 18 -30.57 -11.64 34.87
N LEU A 19 -31.69 -11.47 34.16
CA LEU A 19 -31.70 -11.24 32.71
C LEU A 19 -31.21 -9.84 32.30
N ARG A 20 -31.14 -8.88 33.23
CA ARG A 20 -30.62 -7.53 32.96
C ARG A 20 -29.12 -7.37 33.18
N TYR A 21 -28.48 -8.25 33.95
CA TYR A 21 -27.02 -8.25 34.12
C TYR A 21 -26.28 -8.99 33.00
N ALA A 22 -27.00 -9.75 32.17
CA ALA A 22 -26.44 -10.46 31.03
C ALA A 22 -26.02 -9.53 29.85
N LEU A 23 -26.44 -8.27 29.84
CA LEU A 23 -26.08 -7.30 28.78
C LEU A 23 -24.97 -6.31 29.20
N PHE A 24 -24.41 -6.47 30.40
CA PHE A 24 -23.26 -5.68 30.86
C PHE A 24 -21.95 -6.48 30.90
N ALA A 25 -21.88 -7.58 30.14
CA ALA A 25 -20.60 -8.13 29.70
C ALA A 25 -20.22 -7.50 28.35
N GLY A 26 -20.21 -6.17 28.31
CA GLY A 26 -19.59 -5.43 27.22
C GLY A 26 -18.08 -5.66 27.30
N SER A 27 -17.63 -6.78 26.71
CA SER A 27 -16.22 -7.02 26.48
C SER A 27 -15.73 -5.94 25.54
N LEU A 28 -15.19 -4.86 26.10
CA LEU A 28 -14.31 -3.96 25.37
C LEU A 28 -13.01 -4.73 25.12
N SER A 29 -13.02 -5.53 24.06
CA SER A 29 -11.82 -6.21 23.59
C SER A 29 -10.85 -5.15 23.08
N LEU A 30 -9.84 -4.82 23.89
CA LEU A 30 -8.72 -4.02 23.47
C LEU A 30 -7.97 -4.80 22.38
N HIS A 31 -8.12 -4.39 21.12
CA HIS A 31 -7.36 -4.97 20.03
C HIS A 31 -5.94 -4.41 20.08
N VAL A 32 -5.02 -5.16 20.70
CA VAL A 32 -3.58 -4.92 20.51
C VAL A 32 -3.23 -5.43 19.12
N GLY A 33 -3.26 -4.53 18.14
CA GLY A 33 -2.80 -4.82 16.79
C GLY A 33 -1.28 -4.86 16.75
N VAL A 34 -0.68 -6.02 16.96
CA VAL A 34 0.71 -6.23 16.55
C VAL A 34 0.72 -6.20 15.02
N LYS A 35 1.20 -5.10 14.44
CA LYS A 35 1.49 -5.04 13.00
C LYS A 35 2.66 -5.99 12.75
N ALA A 36 2.36 -7.21 12.31
CA ALA A 36 3.40 -8.09 11.80
C ALA A 36 4.07 -7.42 10.59
N GLN A 37 5.41 -7.37 10.59
CA GLN A 37 6.21 -6.88 9.47
C GLN A 37 6.49 -8.06 8.53
N TYR A 38 5.54 -8.37 7.65
CA TYR A 38 5.69 -9.43 6.65
C TYR A 38 5.83 -8.82 5.25
N TRP A 39 6.74 -9.38 4.46
CA TRP A 39 6.87 -9.05 3.05
C TRP A 39 5.77 -9.75 2.27
N ASN A 40 4.96 -8.97 1.56
CA ASN A 40 3.98 -9.49 0.62
C ASN A 40 4.51 -9.27 -0.79
N GLN A 41 4.53 -10.34 -1.58
CA GLN A 41 4.84 -10.22 -2.99
C GLN A 41 3.74 -9.39 -3.69
N ARG A 42 4.16 -8.36 -4.40
CA ARG A 42 3.32 -7.59 -5.33
C ARG A 42 3.49 -8.14 -6.75
N ALA A 43 2.64 -7.70 -7.66
CA ALA A 43 2.76 -8.10 -9.05
C ALA A 43 4.17 -7.86 -9.61
N ASN A 44 4.68 -8.89 -10.29
CA ASN A 44 5.95 -8.82 -10.98
C ASN A 44 5.91 -7.73 -12.05
N LEU A 45 7.04 -7.07 -12.28
CA LEU A 45 7.19 -6.15 -13.39
C LEU A 45 6.99 -6.90 -14.71
N PRO A 46 6.32 -6.29 -15.72
CA PRO A 46 6.14 -6.91 -17.03
C PRO A 46 7.48 -7.19 -17.73
N ASP A 47 8.46 -6.30 -17.54
CA ASP A 47 9.77 -6.39 -18.14
C ASP A 47 10.84 -6.77 -17.10
N THR A 48 11.67 -7.76 -17.44
CA THR A 48 12.90 -8.02 -16.68
C THR A 48 13.89 -6.89 -16.94
N THR A 49 14.35 -6.23 -15.88
CA THR A 49 15.29 -5.12 -15.98
C THR A 49 16.31 -5.15 -14.84
N TYR A 50 17.56 -4.85 -15.16
CA TYR A 50 18.66 -4.70 -14.20
C TYR A 50 18.95 -3.22 -13.99
N ALA A 51 19.18 -2.84 -12.73
CA ALA A 51 19.42 -1.45 -12.33
C ALA A 51 18.37 -0.43 -12.87
N PRO A 52 17.05 -0.72 -12.74
CA PRO A 52 16.03 0.27 -13.06
C PRO A 52 16.08 1.45 -12.09
N TYR A 53 15.51 2.58 -12.49
CA TYR A 53 15.13 3.62 -11.54
C TYR A 53 13.67 3.44 -11.12
N GLY A 54 13.38 3.89 -9.90
CA GLY A 54 12.01 4.00 -9.40
C GLY A 54 11.83 5.26 -8.58
N PHE A 55 10.63 5.84 -8.64
CA PHE A 55 10.25 6.99 -7.82
C PHE A 55 8.75 6.97 -7.53
N SER A 56 8.32 7.64 -6.47
CA SER A 56 6.91 7.81 -6.12
C SER A 56 6.46 9.26 -6.32
N VAL A 57 5.32 9.46 -6.97
CA VAL A 57 4.68 10.78 -7.10
C VAL A 57 3.26 10.69 -6.54
N GLY A 58 3.04 11.31 -5.39
CA GLY A 58 1.81 11.12 -4.63
C GLY A 58 1.65 9.64 -4.24
N ASP A 59 0.50 9.06 -4.56
CA ASP A 59 0.18 7.65 -4.27
C ASP A 59 0.56 6.69 -5.41
N ARG A 60 1.22 7.20 -6.46
CA ARG A 60 1.60 6.45 -7.65
C ARG A 60 3.08 6.12 -7.59
N VAL A 61 3.42 4.90 -7.97
CA VAL A 61 4.81 4.44 -8.04
C VAL A 61 5.16 4.19 -9.49
N PHE A 62 6.31 4.70 -9.92
CA PHE A 62 6.80 4.56 -11.27
C PHE A 62 8.13 3.83 -11.25
N MET A 63 8.33 2.97 -12.24
CA MET A 63 9.59 2.27 -12.46
C MET A 63 9.91 2.25 -13.95
N GLY A 64 11.17 2.43 -14.29
CA GLY A 64 11.58 2.38 -15.68
C GLY A 64 13.07 2.28 -15.91
N SER A 65 13.37 2.15 -17.18
CA SER A 65 14.70 1.97 -17.75
C SER A 65 15.54 0.88 -17.09
N GLY A 66 16.86 0.97 -17.18
CA GLY A 66 17.79 -0.09 -16.81
C GLY A 66 18.27 -0.91 -18.02
N VAL A 67 18.70 -2.14 -17.77
CA VAL A 67 19.22 -3.05 -18.79
C VAL A 67 18.28 -4.24 -18.94
N ARG A 68 17.76 -4.49 -20.15
CA ARG A 68 16.89 -5.63 -20.45
C ARG A 68 17.67 -6.94 -20.56
N SER A 69 18.89 -6.88 -21.08
CA SER A 69 19.77 -8.04 -21.24
C SER A 69 21.23 -7.61 -21.12
N LEU A 70 22.05 -8.43 -20.44
CA LEU A 70 23.49 -8.20 -20.31
C LEU A 70 24.27 -8.79 -21.49
N ALA A 71 23.72 -9.79 -22.19
CA ALA A 71 24.36 -10.46 -23.32
C ALA A 71 23.30 -10.99 -24.33
N PRO A 72 23.11 -10.35 -25.51
CA PRO A 72 23.71 -9.08 -25.92
C PRO A 72 23.23 -7.93 -25.03
N PHE A 73 24.07 -6.91 -24.86
CA PHE A 73 23.71 -5.73 -24.09
C PHE A 73 22.53 -5.01 -24.76
N ALA A 74 21.43 -4.84 -24.02
CA ALA A 74 20.25 -4.13 -24.49
C ALA A 74 19.68 -3.27 -23.36
N GLU A 75 19.56 -1.97 -23.59
CA GLU A 75 18.92 -1.05 -22.65
C GLU A 75 17.40 -1.26 -22.63
N ASN A 76 16.79 -0.99 -21.47
CA ASN A 76 15.35 -0.95 -21.34
C ASN A 76 14.86 0.49 -21.47
N THR A 77 13.89 0.73 -22.34
CA THR A 77 13.19 2.02 -22.48
C THR A 77 11.80 1.98 -21.83
N GLY A 78 11.39 0.84 -21.27
CA GLY A 78 10.11 0.67 -20.62
C GLY A 78 9.95 1.61 -19.42
N PHE A 79 8.76 2.19 -19.29
CA PHE A 79 8.36 3.01 -18.16
C PHE A 79 6.95 2.54 -17.74
N ASN A 80 6.81 2.11 -16.50
CA ASN A 80 5.61 1.47 -15.99
C ASN A 80 5.15 2.17 -14.70
N GLU A 81 3.84 2.40 -14.58
CA GLU A 81 3.18 2.87 -13.37
C GLU A 81 2.54 1.70 -12.64
N TYR A 82 2.78 1.59 -11.35
CA TYR A 82 2.13 0.61 -10.49
C TYR A 82 0.79 1.14 -9.96
N LEU A 83 -0.27 0.37 -10.17
CA LEU A 83 -1.60 0.61 -9.66
C LEU A 83 -1.82 -0.25 -8.39
N PRO A 84 -1.84 0.36 -7.18
CA PRO A 84 -1.97 -0.40 -5.94
C PRO A 84 -3.34 -1.04 -5.75
N VAL A 85 -4.39 -0.51 -6.40
CA VAL A 85 -5.78 -1.02 -6.31
C VAL A 85 -5.93 -2.35 -7.03
N SER A 86 -5.31 -2.49 -8.20
CA SER A 86 -5.38 -3.70 -9.02
C SER A 86 -4.15 -4.60 -8.89
N ASP A 87 -3.15 -4.19 -8.10
CA ASP A 87 -1.84 -4.85 -7.98
C ASP A 87 -1.28 -5.16 -9.38
N SER A 88 -1.16 -4.12 -10.22
CA SER A 88 -0.78 -4.30 -11.62
C SER A 88 0.07 -3.15 -12.13
N TRP A 89 0.91 -3.43 -13.13
CA TRP A 89 1.72 -2.42 -13.82
C TRP A 89 1.05 -2.00 -15.13
N VAL A 90 1.04 -0.70 -15.39
CA VAL A 90 0.51 -0.11 -16.62
C VAL A 90 1.65 0.58 -17.37
N PRO A 91 1.88 0.26 -18.66
CA PRO A 91 2.89 0.92 -19.45
C PRO A 91 2.51 2.40 -19.66
N ARG A 92 3.51 3.26 -19.48
CA ARG A 92 3.42 4.71 -19.67
C ARG A 92 4.44 5.14 -20.72
N SER A 93 4.24 6.34 -21.24
CA SER A 93 5.19 6.94 -22.18
C SER A 93 6.57 7.02 -21.52
N PRO A 94 7.64 6.57 -22.18
CA PRO A 94 8.99 6.67 -21.62
C PRO A 94 9.33 8.12 -21.30
N CYS A 95 10.17 8.32 -20.30
CA CYS A 95 10.73 9.63 -20.03
C CYS A 95 11.52 10.11 -21.26
N PRO A 96 11.52 11.43 -21.54
CA PRO A 96 12.36 11.99 -22.58
C PRO A 96 13.83 11.66 -22.26
N GLY A 97 14.63 11.42 -23.30
CA GLY A 97 16.05 11.09 -23.17
C GLY A 97 16.39 9.68 -23.64
N PRO A 98 17.68 9.34 -23.74
CA PRO A 98 18.09 7.97 -24.00
C PRO A 98 17.83 7.10 -22.78
N ALA A 99 17.66 5.79 -23.00
CA ALA A 99 17.64 4.85 -21.89
C ALA A 99 18.97 4.89 -21.14
N ARG A 100 18.90 4.71 -19.82
CA ARG A 100 20.06 4.69 -18.93
C ARG A 100 19.89 3.61 -17.87
N HIS A 101 21.00 3.14 -17.34
CA HIS A 101 21.01 2.25 -16.19
C HIS A 101 21.89 2.79 -15.06
N GLY A 102 21.64 2.33 -13.84
CA GLY A 102 22.33 2.85 -12.65
C GLY A 102 21.94 4.28 -12.30
N VAL A 103 20.70 4.64 -12.61
CA VAL A 103 20.15 5.99 -12.45
C VAL A 103 19.57 6.16 -11.04
N GLY A 104 19.74 7.35 -10.45
CA GLY A 104 19.03 7.73 -9.24
C GLY A 104 17.66 8.35 -9.57
N GLY A 105 16.57 7.75 -9.08
CA GLY A 105 15.21 8.27 -9.21
C GLY A 105 14.74 8.95 -7.93
N PHE A 106 14.22 10.17 -8.02
CA PHE A 106 13.58 10.86 -6.89
C PHE A 106 12.41 11.73 -7.35
N SER A 107 11.51 12.06 -6.44
CA SER A 107 10.39 12.95 -6.73
C SER A 107 10.55 14.31 -6.06
N LEU A 108 10.16 15.36 -6.77
CA LEU A 108 10.18 16.73 -6.27
C LEU A 108 8.96 17.49 -6.81
N LYS A 109 8.21 18.17 -5.94
CA LYS A 109 7.05 19.00 -6.32
C LYS A 109 6.05 18.27 -7.25
N ARG A 110 5.76 16.99 -6.94
CA ARG A 110 4.91 16.09 -7.75
C ARG A 110 5.47 15.77 -9.15
N GLN A 111 6.78 15.87 -9.34
CA GLN A 111 7.44 15.48 -10.59
C GLN A 111 8.45 14.38 -10.31
N GLY A 112 8.57 13.44 -11.25
CA GLY A 112 9.63 12.44 -11.26
C GLY A 112 10.89 13.00 -11.90
N LEU A 113 12.00 12.93 -11.18
CA LEU A 113 13.33 13.29 -11.66
C LEU A 113 14.20 12.05 -11.66
N TRP A 114 15.03 11.95 -12.67
CA TRP A 114 15.99 10.87 -12.82
C TRP A 114 17.33 11.49 -13.21
N VAL A 115 18.37 11.12 -12.46
CA VAL A 115 19.68 11.77 -12.55
C VAL A 115 20.80 10.73 -12.59
N CYS A 116 21.90 11.13 -13.22
CA CYS A 116 23.08 10.29 -13.41
C CYS A 116 22.75 9.01 -14.22
N GLY A 117 23.61 8.02 -14.12
CA GLY A 117 23.51 6.77 -14.85
C GLY A 117 24.21 6.81 -16.20
N TRP A 118 24.36 5.63 -16.79
CA TRP A 118 25.08 5.44 -18.05
C TRP A 118 24.08 5.14 -19.17
N SER A 119 24.21 5.88 -20.27
CA SER A 119 23.62 5.55 -21.57
C SER A 119 24.75 5.19 -22.52
N GLY A 120 24.55 4.20 -23.38
CA GLY A 120 25.48 3.89 -24.48
C GLY A 120 25.65 5.02 -25.50
N SER A 121 24.98 6.16 -25.31
CA SER A 121 25.07 7.38 -26.10
C SER A 121 25.49 8.59 -25.23
N PRO A 122 26.29 9.52 -25.76
CA PRO A 122 26.77 10.68 -25.03
C PRO A 122 25.63 11.69 -24.86
N SER A 123 24.96 11.66 -23.72
CA SER A 123 24.12 12.77 -23.28
C SER A 123 24.27 12.90 -21.78
N ASP A 124 24.74 14.04 -21.30
CA ASP A 124 25.14 14.22 -19.89
C ASP A 124 24.15 15.10 -19.11
N ARG A 125 22.88 15.15 -19.53
CA ARG A 125 21.88 16.03 -18.89
C ARG A 125 20.92 15.22 -18.03
N ALA A 126 20.64 15.75 -16.83
CA ALA A 126 19.50 15.33 -16.02
C ALA A 126 18.22 15.72 -16.75
N GLU A 127 17.32 14.76 -16.95
CA GLU A 127 16.09 14.98 -17.70
C GLU A 127 14.88 14.89 -16.78
N ARG A 128 13.81 15.59 -17.15
CA ARG A 128 12.55 15.61 -16.39
C ARG A 128 11.59 14.65 -17.05
N CYS A 129 11.10 13.66 -16.30
CA CYS A 129 9.90 12.96 -16.71
C CYS A 129 8.72 13.92 -16.47
N MET A 130 8.19 14.53 -17.54
CA MET A 130 7.07 15.45 -17.45
C MET A 130 5.82 14.77 -16.88
N GLY A 131 5.11 15.50 -16.01
CA GLY A 131 3.65 15.45 -15.81
C GLY A 131 3.06 14.15 -15.27
N VAL A 132 3.30 13.86 -14.00
CA VAL A 132 2.48 12.94 -13.19
C VAL A 132 1.68 13.70 -12.15
#